data_AF-A0A6G6KCQ3-F1
#
_entry.id   AF-A0A6G6KCQ3-F1
#
_cell.length_a   1.000
_cell.length_b   1.000
_cell.length_c   1.000
_cell.angle_alpha   90.00
_cell.angle_beta   90.00
_cell.angle_gamma   90.00
#
_symmetry.space_group_name_H-M   'P 1'
#
loop_
_entity.id
_entity.type
_entity.pdbx_description
1 polymer ?
#
loop_
_entity_poly.entity_id
_entity_poly.type
_entity_poly.pdbx_seq_one_letter_code
_entity_poly.pdbx_strand_id
1 'polypeptide(L)'
;MIAGSILGILYCVTGLIALVLHIMLLVKVFKHGGVGLGILGIFCGLFAFIWGWVKCGEYGFKKLMVWLTIFLLISAVLGGASGAAYGPKLQNLPERAN
;
A
#
# COMPACT_ATOMS: atom_id res chain seq x y z
N MET A 1 -6.92 25.76 -2.20
CA MET A 1 -6.96 25.34 -0.78
C MET A 1 -7.81 24.08 -0.59
N ILE A 2 -9.04 24.03 -1.10
CA ILE A 2 -9.98 22.89 -0.93
C ILE A 2 -9.48 21.57 -1.54
N ALA A 3 -8.89 21.62 -2.75
CA ALA A 3 -8.38 20.42 -3.44
C ALA A 3 -7.26 19.71 -2.66
N GLY A 4 -6.37 20.47 -2.00
CA GLY A 4 -5.25 19.91 -1.25
C GLY A 4 -5.68 19.15 0.01
N SER A 5 -6.70 19.66 0.72
CA SER A 5 -7.25 19.02 1.92
C SER A 5 -7.96 17.71 1.60
N ILE A 6 -8.72 17.65 0.50
CA ILE A 6 -9.42 16.42 0.06
C ILE A 6 -8.42 15.33 -0.33
N LEU A 7 -7.36 15.69 -1.08
CA LEU A 7 -6.29 14.77 -1.45
C LEU A 7 -5.56 14.20 -0.22
N GLY A 8 -5.29 15.03 0.80
CA GLY A 8 -4.63 14.61 2.03
C GLY A 8 -5.47 13.63 2.86
N ILE A 9 -6.76 13.93 3.04
CA ILE A 9 -7.70 13.03 3.77
C ILE A 9 -7.84 11.71 3.00
N LEU A 10 -8.01 11.77 1.68
CA LEU A 10 -8.14 10.58 0.85
C LEU A 10 -6.89 9.70 0.96
N TYR A 11 -5.69 10.28 0.89
CA TYR A 11 -4.42 9.57 1.05
C TYR A 11 -4.30 8.88 2.42
N CYS A 12 -4.73 9.55 3.49
CA CYS A 12 -4.73 8.97 4.83
C CYS A 12 -5.66 7.75 4.91
N VAL A 13 -6.85 7.84 4.31
CA VAL A 13 -7.82 6.74 4.24
C VAL A 13 -7.28 5.58 3.39
N THR A 14 -6.70 5.85 2.21
CA THR A 14 -6.11 4.78 1.36
C THR A 14 -4.93 4.10 2.06
N GLY A 15 -4.10 4.85 2.77
CA GLY A 15 -3.00 4.30 3.57
C GLY A 15 -3.49 3.39 4.68
N LEU A 16 -4.56 3.78 5.38
CA LEU A 16 -5.17 2.95 6.44
C LEU A 16 -5.72 1.64 5.88
N ILE A 17 -6.43 1.71 4.74
CA ILE A 17 -6.99 0.53 4.08
C ILE A 17 -5.87 -0.39 3.56
N ALA A 18 -4.83 0.17 2.95
CA ALA A 18 -3.67 -0.60 2.48
C ALA A 18 -2.98 -1.33 3.65
N LEU A 19 -2.86 -0.69 4.81
CA LEU A 19 -2.31 -1.31 6.02
C LEU A 19 -3.20 -2.45 6.52
N VAL A 20 -4.53 -2.27 6.56
CA VAL A 20 -5.47 -3.34 6.96
C VAL A 20 -5.37 -4.54 6.02
N LEU A 21 -5.34 -4.32 4.70
CA LEU A 21 -5.18 -5.42 3.73
C LEU A 21 -3.82 -6.12 3.91
N HIS A 22 -2.76 -5.37 4.20
CA HIS A 22 -1.43 -5.92 4.46
C HIS A 22 -1.40 -6.78 5.73
N ILE A 23 -2.01 -6.33 6.82
CA ILE A 23 -2.14 -7.12 8.06
C ILE A 23 -2.98 -8.37 7.81
N MET A 24 -4.08 -8.28 7.05
CA MET A 24 -4.93 -9.41 6.72
C MET A 24 -4.21 -10.48 5.88
N LEU A 25 -3.33 -10.04 4.97
CA LEU A 25 -2.42 -10.90 4.24
C LEU A 25 -1.42 -11.57 5.18
N LEU A 26 -0.80 -10.80 6.07
CA LEU A 26 0.17 -11.28 7.05
C LEU A 26 -0.43 -12.39 7.93
N VAL A 27 -1.64 -12.18 8.46
CA VAL A 27 -2.36 -13.19 9.26
C VAL A 27 -2.55 -14.49 8.47
N LYS A 28 -2.86 -14.42 7.17
CA LYS A 28 -2.98 -15.63 6.34
C LYS A 28 -1.65 -16.34 6.14
N VAL A 29 -0.55 -15.59 5.99
CA VAL A 29 0.81 -16.14 5.91
C VAL A 29 1.17 -16.83 7.23
N PHE A 30 0.92 -16.21 8.37
CA PHE A 30 1.16 -16.84 9.68
C PHE A 30 0.33 -18.11 9.87
N LYS A 31 -0.94 -18.12 9.43
CA LYS A 31 -1.83 -19.29 9.57
C LYS A 31 -1.44 -20.49 8.70
N HIS A 32 -0.79 -20.30 7.55
CA HIS A 32 -0.52 -21.39 6.60
C HIS A 32 0.98 -21.65 6.34
N GLY A 33 1.82 -20.62 6.39
CA GLY A 33 3.28 -20.71 6.19
C GLY A 33 4.09 -20.76 7.49
N GLY A 34 3.44 -20.61 8.65
CA GLY A 34 4.12 -20.60 9.94
C GLY A 34 4.87 -19.30 10.23
N VAL A 35 5.45 -19.23 11.44
CA VAL A 35 6.03 -18.00 12.02
C VAL A 35 7.24 -17.48 11.25
N GLY A 36 8.08 -18.37 10.70
CA GLY A 36 9.28 -17.99 9.95
C GLY A 36 8.98 -17.23 8.66
N LEU A 37 7.98 -17.68 7.90
CA LEU A 37 7.52 -16.99 6.68
C LEU A 37 6.80 -15.67 7.01
N GLY A 38 6.13 -15.60 8.17
CA GLY A 38 5.49 -14.37 8.65
C GLY A 38 6.49 -13.28 9.06
N ILE A 39 7.58 -13.64 9.74
CA ILE A 39 8.67 -12.70 10.09
C ILE A 39 9.37 -12.19 8.83
N LEU A 40 9.60 -13.06 7.84
CA LEU A 40 10.17 -12.64 6.55
C LEU A 40 9.20 -11.71 5.79
N GLY A 41 7.90 -11.95 5.90
CA GLY A 41 6.86 -11.09 5.33
C GLY A 41 6.74 -9.71 6.00
N ILE A 42 7.08 -9.61 7.30
CA ILE A 42 7.13 -8.33 8.03
C ILE A 42 8.32 -7.48 7.58
N PHE A 43 9.47 -8.11 7.35
CA PHE A 43 10.68 -7.43 6.88
C PHE A 43 10.64 -7.12 5.39
N CYS A 44 9.92 -7.93 4.60
CA CYS A 44 9.79 -7.79 3.17
C CYS A 44 8.32 -7.94 2.76
N GLY A 45 7.59 -6.81 2.73
CA GLY A 45 6.19 -6.80 2.29
C GLY A 45 5.99 -7.33 0.87
N LEU A 46 7.02 -7.21 0.00
CA LEU A 46 7.05 -7.83 -1.33
C LEU A 46 7.07 -9.36 -1.24
N PHE A 47 7.81 -9.93 -0.28
CA PHE A 47 7.86 -11.38 -0.09
C PHE A 47 6.51 -11.92 0.35
N ALA A 48 5.83 -11.26 1.30
CA ALA A 48 4.47 -11.63 1.70
C ALA A 48 3.48 -11.60 0.52
N PHE A 49 3.66 -10.63 -0.39
CA PHE A 49 2.86 -10.49 -1.60
C PHE A 49 3.11 -11.62 -2.60
N ILE A 50 4.37 -11.93 -2.91
CA ILE A 50 4.73 -13.02 -3.84
C ILE A 50 4.26 -14.37 -3.28
N TRP A 51 4.52 -14.63 -2.00
CA TRP A 51 4.13 -15.88 -1.34
C TRP A 51 2.61 -16.08 -1.36
N GLY A 52 1.85 -15.02 -1.05
CA GLY A 52 0.40 -15.12 -1.07
C GLY A 52 -0.19 -15.29 -2.48
N TRP A 53 0.49 -14.82 -3.55
CA TRP A 53 0.12 -15.08 -4.95
C TRP A 53 0.41 -16.53 -5.36
N VAL A 54 1.54 -17.08 -4.91
CA VAL A 54 1.91 -18.48 -5.14
C VAL A 54 0.93 -19.44 -4.45
N LYS A 55 0.62 -19.21 -3.18
CA LYS A 55 -0.33 -20.05 -2.41
C LYS A 55 -1.80 -19.71 -2.66
N CYS A 56 -2.06 -18.73 -3.51
CA CYS A 56 -3.40 -18.26 -3.83
C CYS A 56 -4.29 -19.31 -4.48
N GLY A 57 -3.70 -20.21 -5.27
CA GLY A 57 -4.39 -21.31 -5.92
C GLY A 57 -4.72 -22.46 -4.98
N GLU A 58 -3.94 -22.63 -3.91
CA GLU A 58 -4.05 -23.75 -2.97
C GLU A 58 -5.09 -23.49 -1.88
N TYR A 59 -5.20 -22.24 -1.40
CA TYR A 59 -6.10 -21.89 -0.29
C TYR A 59 -7.33 -21.04 -0.70
N GLY A 60 -7.56 -20.85 -2.00
CA GLY A 60 -8.79 -20.22 -2.51
C GLY A 60 -8.96 -18.73 -2.21
N PHE A 61 -7.93 -18.04 -1.69
CA PHE A 61 -8.00 -16.62 -1.33
C PHE A 61 -7.74 -15.66 -2.51
N LYS A 62 -7.94 -16.10 -3.77
CA LYS A 62 -7.77 -15.28 -5.00
C LYS A 62 -8.43 -13.91 -4.93
N LYS A 63 -9.66 -13.85 -4.40
CA LYS A 63 -10.36 -12.57 -4.25
C LYS A 63 -9.62 -11.57 -3.36
N LEU A 64 -9.02 -12.04 -2.26
CA LEU A 64 -8.25 -11.18 -1.35
C LEU A 64 -6.99 -10.64 -2.05
N MET A 65 -6.26 -11.51 -2.74
CA MET A 65 -5.03 -11.13 -3.44
C MET A 65 -5.28 -10.13 -4.56
N VAL A 66 -6.33 -10.35 -5.34
CA VAL A 66 -6.75 -9.42 -6.41
C VAL A 66 -7.15 -8.07 -5.83
N TRP A 67 -7.98 -8.06 -4.79
CA TRP A 67 -8.36 -6.82 -4.11
C TRP A 67 -7.15 -6.07 -3.55
N LEU A 68 -6.23 -6.78 -2.91
CA LEU A 68 -5.01 -6.22 -2.35
C LEU A 68 -4.13 -5.60 -3.44
N THR A 69 -3.99 -6.28 -4.58
CA THR A 69 -3.21 -5.77 -5.72
C THR A 69 -3.84 -4.51 -6.32
N ILE A 70 -5.16 -4.50 -6.52
CA ILE A 70 -5.89 -3.34 -7.03
C ILE A 70 -5.75 -2.14 -6.08
N PHE A 71 -5.93 -2.36 -4.79
CA PHE A 71 -5.85 -1.28 -3.80
C PHE A 71 -4.43 -0.72 -3.67
N LEU A 72 -3.43 -1.58 -3.76
CA LEU A 72 -2.02 -1.20 -3.71
C LEU A 72 -1.62 -0.40 -4.95
N LEU A 73 -2.11 -0.78 -6.14
CA LEU A 73 -1.92 -0.02 -7.37
C LEU A 73 -2.62 1.35 -7.33
N ILE A 74 -3.87 1.40 -6.86
CA ILE A 74 -4.60 2.68 -6.70
C ILE A 74 -3.84 3.59 -5.74
N SER A 75 -3.36 3.06 -4.62
CA SER A 75 -2.59 3.82 -3.63
C SER A 75 -1.25 4.32 -4.19
N ALA A 76 -0.56 3.49 -4.97
CA ALA A 76 0.69 3.87 -5.64
C ALA A 76 0.48 4.98 -6.68
N VAL A 77 -0.58 4.89 -7.49
CA VAL A 77 -0.94 5.92 -8.48
C VAL A 77 -1.36 7.22 -7.78
N LEU A 78 -2.17 7.14 -6.72
CA LEU A 78 -2.54 8.32 -5.93
C LEU A 78 -1.31 8.98 -5.29
N GLY A 79 -0.40 8.20 -4.69
CA GLY A 79 0.83 8.71 -4.10
C GLY A 79 1.76 9.35 -5.12
N GLY A 80 1.96 8.70 -6.27
CA GLY A 80 2.75 9.24 -7.37
C GLY A 80 2.14 10.50 -7.98
N ALA A 81 0.82 10.52 -8.20
CA ALA A 81 0.10 11.69 -8.70
C ALA A 81 0.11 12.85 -7.69
N SER A 82 0.04 12.55 -6.38
CA SER A 82 0.18 13.55 -5.33
C SER A 82 1.59 14.17 -5.37
N GLY A 83 2.64 13.36 -5.41
CA GLY A 83 4.02 13.82 -5.53
C GLY A 83 4.25 14.67 -6.79
N ALA A 84 3.70 14.25 -7.93
CA ALA A 84 3.78 14.97 -9.19
C ALA A 84 2.94 16.26 -9.23
N ALA A 85 1.84 16.35 -8.47
CA ALA A 85 1.01 17.55 -8.39
C ALA A 85 1.57 18.60 -7.40
N TYR A 86 2.15 18.17 -6.28
CA TYR A 86 2.78 19.07 -5.31
C TYR A 86 4.23 19.45 -5.65
N GLY A 87 4.94 18.61 -6.43
CA GLY A 87 6.31 18.87 -6.91
C GLY A 87 6.50 20.20 -7.65
N PRO A 88 5.73 20.52 -8.71
CA PRO A 88 5.87 21.77 -9.44
C PRO A 88 5.39 22.99 -8.62
N LYS A 89 4.49 22.80 -7.63
CA LYS A 89 4.06 23.85 -6.71
C LYS A 89 5.11 24.18 -5.64
N LEU A 90 5.96 23.23 -5.24
CA LEU A 90 7.11 23.44 -4.35
C LEU A 90 8.28 24.12 -5.06
N GLN A 91 8.55 23.75 -6.32
CA GLN A 91 9.62 24.38 -7.13
C GLN A 91 9.37 25.86 -7.42
N ASN A 92 8.10 26.30 -7.37
CA ASN A 92 7.70 27.70 -7.55
C ASN A 92 7.44 28.43 -6.22
N LEU A 93 7.76 27.83 -5.06
CA LEU A 93 7.82 28.61 -3.83
C LEU A 93 9.06 29.51 -3.92
N PRO A 94 8.92 30.83 -3.76
CA PRO A 94 10.08 31.71 -3.75
C PRO A 94 10.94 31.28 -2.55
N GLU A 95 12.22 31.03 -2.82
CA GLU A 95 13.29 30.78 -1.85
C GLU A 95 13.45 32.00 -0.91
N ARG A 96 12.44 32.25 -0.06
CA ARG A 96 12.35 33.42 0.82
C ARG A 96 12.61 32.96 2.24
N ALA A 97 13.83 32.47 2.46
CA ALA A 97 14.42 32.35 3.80
C ALA A 97 15.94 32.15 3.70
N ASN A 98 16.64 33.07 3.03
CA ASN A 98 17.98 33.50 3.40
C ASN A 98 17.99 35.03 3.35
#